data_AF-A0A6I7HL07-F1
#
_entry.id   AF-A0A6I7HL07-F1
#
_cell.length_a   1.000
_cell.length_b   1.000
_cell.length_c   1.000
_cell.angle_alpha   90.00
_cell.angle_beta   90.00
_cell.angle_gamma   90.00
#
_symmetry.space_group_name_H-M   'P 1'
#
loop_
_entity.id
_entity.type
_entity.pdbx_description
1 polymer ?
#
loop_
_entity_poly.entity_id
_entity_poly.type
_entity_poly.pdbx_seq_one_letter_code
_entity_poly.pdbx_strand_id
1 'polypeptide(L)'
;MTIAIKNVRVEDKLFQNRYLVDVGRPHITVRPHETPSPSLLALTRVCPAKCYEQNDKGQVEITADGCMECGTCRVLCEASGEIEWNYPRGGYGVLFKFG
;
A
#
# COMPACT_ATOMS: atom_id res chain seq x y z
N MET A 1 -23.31 -15.06 -23.65
CA MET A 1 -22.03 -14.35 -23.88
C MET A 1 -21.27 -14.33 -22.57
N THR A 2 -20.24 -15.16 -22.45
CA THR A 2 -19.35 -15.17 -21.28
C THR A 2 -18.36 -14.02 -21.45
N ILE A 3 -18.42 -13.03 -20.57
CA ILE A 3 -17.44 -11.95 -20.53
C ILE A 3 -16.10 -12.58 -20.15
N ALA A 4 -15.11 -12.51 -21.03
CA ALA A 4 -13.74 -12.82 -20.67
C ALA A 4 -13.30 -11.83 -19.59
N ILE A 5 -13.21 -12.29 -18.34
CA ILE A 5 -12.63 -11.48 -17.26
C ILE A 5 -11.14 -11.36 -17.59
N LYS A 6 -10.77 -10.19 -18.11
CA LYS A 6 -9.38 -9.85 -18.36
C LYS A 6 -8.70 -9.78 -16.98
N ASN A 7 -7.69 -10.62 -16.75
CA ASN A 7 -6.85 -10.52 -15.56
C ASN A 7 -6.04 -9.23 -15.64
N VAL A 8 -6.59 -8.14 -15.08
CA VAL A 8 -5.94 -6.83 -15.02
C VAL A 8 -5.11 -6.77 -13.75
N ARG A 9 -3.83 -6.46 -13.88
CA ARG A 9 -2.94 -6.27 -12.74
C ARG A 9 -3.22 -4.90 -12.12
N VAL A 10 -3.12 -4.79 -10.79
CA VAL A 10 -3.37 -3.52 -10.09
C VAL A 10 -2.39 -2.45 -10.55
N GLU A 11 -1.13 -2.84 -10.77
CA GLU A 11 -0.05 -1.96 -11.20
C GLU A 11 -0.33 -1.31 -12.58
N ASP A 12 -1.03 -2.02 -13.48
CA ASP A 12 -1.44 -1.47 -14.79
C ASP A 12 -2.41 -0.28 -14.63
N LYS A 13 -3.25 -0.31 -13.60
CA LYS A 13 -4.17 0.78 -13.27
C LYS A 13 -3.44 1.91 -12.58
N LEU A 14 -2.57 1.59 -11.61
CA LEU A 14 -1.78 2.59 -10.88
C LEU A 14 -0.85 3.36 -11.83
N PHE A 15 -0.34 2.74 -12.88
CA PHE A 15 0.48 3.42 -13.90
C PHE A 15 -0.21 4.59 -14.61
N GLN A 16 -1.56 4.66 -14.56
CA GLN A 16 -2.31 5.79 -15.11
C GLN A 16 -2.28 7.02 -14.20
N ASN A 17 -1.98 6.84 -12.91
CA ASN A 17 -1.77 7.92 -11.97
C ASN A 17 -0.36 8.50 -12.13
N ARG A 18 -0.21 9.77 -11.76
CA ARG A 18 1.10 10.39 -11.61
C ARG A 18 1.54 10.28 -10.16
N TYR A 19 2.80 9.92 -9.93
CA TYR A 19 3.42 9.92 -8.61
C TYR A 19 4.69 10.76 -8.63
N LEU A 20 4.99 11.42 -7.51
CA LEU A 20 6.33 11.93 -7.22
C LEU A 20 6.85 11.21 -5.97
N VAL A 21 7.75 10.25 -6.16
CA VAL A 21 8.29 9.42 -5.07
C VAL A 21 9.34 10.19 -4.28
N ASP A 22 9.23 10.16 -2.95
CA ASP A 22 10.18 10.79 -2.02
C ASP A 22 11.30 9.80 -1.67
N VAL A 23 12.30 9.72 -2.56
CA VAL A 23 13.37 8.72 -2.47
C VAL A 23 14.10 8.81 -1.12
N GLY A 24 14.18 7.67 -0.43
CA GLY A 24 14.83 7.55 0.88
C GLY A 24 13.99 8.08 2.06
N ARG A 25 12.74 8.49 1.83
CA ARG A 25 11.83 8.98 2.87
C ARG A 25 10.44 8.34 2.72
N PRO A 26 10.31 7.02 2.96
CA PRO A 26 9.01 6.36 2.89
C PRO A 26 8.05 6.97 3.91
N HIS A 27 6.83 7.29 3.48
CA HIS A 27 5.78 7.83 4.36
C HIS A 27 5.07 6.75 5.17
N ILE A 28 5.28 5.47 4.84
CA ILE A 28 4.75 4.32 5.56
C ILE A 28 5.87 3.31 5.79
N THR A 29 5.98 2.81 7.01
CA THR A 29 6.91 1.75 7.39
C THR A 29 6.15 0.67 8.17
N VAL A 30 6.37 -0.61 7.82
CA VAL A 30 5.92 -1.74 8.64
C VAL A 30 6.95 -1.95 9.74
N ARG A 31 6.51 -1.95 11.00
CA ARG A 31 7.40 -2.21 12.14
C ARG A 31 7.83 -3.68 12.15
N PRO A 32 9.03 -3.98 12.67
CA PRO A 32 9.46 -5.36 12.87
C PRO A 32 8.42 -6.16 13.67
N HIS A 33 8.16 -7.39 13.25
CA HIS A 33 7.20 -8.28 13.90
C HIS A 33 7.70 -9.73 13.78
N GLU A 34 7.42 -10.56 14.79
CA GLU A 34 7.76 -12.00 14.70
C GLU A 34 6.75 -12.74 13.82
N THR A 35 5.46 -12.47 14.02
CA THR A 35 4.35 -12.98 13.23
C THR A 35 3.39 -11.83 12.95
N PRO A 36 2.93 -11.62 11.71
CA PRO A 36 2.04 -10.51 11.41
C PRO A 36 0.69 -10.72 12.11
N SER A 37 0.11 -9.66 12.66
CA SER A 37 -1.25 -9.73 13.17
C SER A 37 -2.25 -10.04 12.05
N PRO A 38 -3.49 -10.47 12.37
CA PRO A 38 -4.55 -10.60 11.38
C PRO A 38 -4.81 -9.31 10.60
N SER A 39 -4.67 -8.14 11.26
CA SER A 39 -4.83 -6.83 10.61
C SER A 39 -3.72 -6.56 9.60
N LEU A 40 -2.46 -6.79 9.98
CA LEU A 40 -1.32 -6.58 9.09
C LEU A 40 -1.37 -7.55 7.89
N LEU A 41 -1.70 -8.82 8.13
CA LEU A 41 -1.85 -9.80 7.06
C LEU A 41 -3.01 -9.45 6.12
N ALA A 42 -4.12 -8.91 6.64
CA ALA A 42 -5.26 -8.50 5.83
C ALA A 42 -4.88 -7.43 4.78
N LEU A 43 -3.87 -6.58 5.05
CA LEU A 43 -3.42 -5.54 4.11
C LEU A 43 -2.91 -6.08 2.77
N THR A 44 -2.42 -7.33 2.75
CA THR A 44 -2.04 -8.02 1.50
C THR A 44 -3.22 -8.20 0.53
N ARG A 45 -4.46 -8.05 1.02
CA ARG A 45 -5.69 -8.22 0.24
C ARG A 45 -6.51 -6.94 0.14
N VAL A 46 -6.52 -6.11 1.17
CA VAL A 46 -7.44 -4.95 1.26
C VAL A 46 -6.78 -3.63 0.90
N CYS A 47 -5.45 -3.56 0.78
CA CYS A 47 -4.80 -2.37 0.26
C CYS A 47 -5.18 -2.17 -1.21
N PRO A 48 -5.85 -1.08 -1.59
CA PRO A 48 -6.34 -0.89 -2.96
C PRO A 48 -5.21 -0.68 -3.97
N ALA A 49 -4.04 -0.24 -3.49
CA ALA A 49 -2.83 -0.07 -4.29
C ALA A 49 -1.90 -1.29 -4.26
N LYS A 50 -2.29 -2.38 -3.58
CA LYS A 50 -1.48 -3.59 -3.43
C LYS A 50 -0.05 -3.29 -2.93
N CYS A 51 0.07 -2.37 -1.97
CA CYS A 51 1.38 -1.96 -1.43
C CYS A 51 2.01 -3.00 -0.50
N TYR A 52 1.26 -4.01 -0.05
CA TYR A 52 1.73 -4.98 0.96
C TYR A 52 1.78 -6.37 0.37
N GLU A 53 2.87 -7.09 0.62
CA GLU A 53 3.04 -8.49 0.23
C GLU A 53 3.68 -9.27 1.40
N GLN A 54 3.36 -10.56 1.50
CA GLN A 54 4.01 -11.46 2.44
C GLN A 54 5.17 -12.15 1.73
N ASN A 55 6.37 -12.07 2.30
CA ASN A 55 7.54 -12.75 1.76
C ASN A 55 7.57 -14.25 2.16
N ASP A 56 8.52 -15.00 1.61
CA ASP A 56 8.67 -16.44 1.86
C ASP A 56 8.98 -16.79 3.33
N LYS A 57 9.39 -15.80 4.15
CA LYS A 57 9.63 -15.95 5.60
C LYS A 57 8.39 -15.64 6.43
N GLY A 58 7.24 -15.38 5.80
CA GLY A 58 5.99 -15.05 6.47
C GLY A 58 5.90 -13.60 6.98
N GLN A 59 6.87 -12.75 6.67
CA GLN A 59 6.89 -11.34 7.07
C GLN A 59 6.10 -10.49 6.07
N VAL A 60 5.39 -9.48 6.56
CA VAL A 60 4.70 -8.52 5.70
C VAL A 60 5.63 -7.34 5.40
N GLU A 61 5.86 -7.10 4.12
CA GLU A 61 6.68 -6.00 3.61
C GLU A 61 5.81 -4.99 2.84
N ILE A 62 6.34 -3.78 2.63
CA ILE A 62 5.62 -2.70 1.96
C ILE A 62 6.45 -2.09 0.82
N THR A 63 5.80 -1.88 -0.33
CA THR A 63 6.25 -1.00 -1.42
C THR A 63 5.30 0.19 -1.53
N ALA A 64 5.68 1.32 -0.94
CA ALA A 64 4.81 2.49 -0.78
C ALA A 64 4.75 3.43 -2.00
N ASP A 65 5.55 3.18 -3.05
CA ASP A 65 5.68 4.07 -4.22
C ASP A 65 4.36 4.25 -4.99
N GLY A 66 3.50 3.23 -4.98
CA GLY A 66 2.16 3.26 -5.58
C GLY A 66 1.04 3.69 -4.63
N CYS A 67 1.34 4.05 -3.39
CA CYS A 67 0.34 4.38 -2.37
C CYS A 67 -0.55 5.54 -2.82
N MET A 68 -1.87 5.35 -2.72
CA MET A 68 -2.87 6.37 -3.06
C MET A 68 -3.31 7.20 -1.85
N GLU A 69 -2.59 7.11 -0.72
CA GLU A 69 -2.81 7.90 0.49
C GLU A 69 -4.22 7.73 1.12
N CYS A 70 -4.90 6.62 0.81
CA CYS A 70 -6.27 6.35 1.23
C CYS A 70 -6.46 6.10 2.75
N GLY A 71 -5.38 5.79 3.48
CA GLY A 71 -5.42 5.59 4.93
C GLY A 71 -5.99 4.25 5.42
N THR A 72 -6.39 3.32 4.54
CA THR A 72 -6.91 1.99 4.95
C THR A 72 -5.97 1.25 5.91
N CYS A 73 -4.68 1.24 5.61
CA CYS A 73 -3.67 0.61 6.46
C CYS A 73 -3.50 1.31 7.81
N ARG A 74 -3.61 2.64 7.85
CA ARG A 74 -3.59 3.42 9.09
C ARG A 74 -4.70 2.96 10.03
N VAL A 75 -5.93 2.87 9.52
CA VAL A 75 -7.11 2.51 10.32
C VAL A 75 -7.06 1.04 10.77
N LEU A 76 -6.76 0.11 9.86
CA LEU A 76 -6.76 -1.33 10.19
C LEU A 76 -5.69 -1.73 11.20
N CYS A 77 -4.51 -1.09 11.14
CA CYS A 77 -3.39 -1.39 12.04
C CYS A 77 -3.26 -0.40 13.21
N GLU A 78 -4.19 0.54 13.39
CA GLU A 78 -4.12 1.56 14.45
C GLU A 78 -3.97 0.93 15.85
N ALA A 79 -4.83 -0.03 16.18
CA ALA A 79 -4.80 -0.70 17.48
C ALA A 79 -3.54 -1.57 17.68
N SER A 80 -3.00 -2.14 16.60
CA SER A 80 -1.81 -2.99 16.66
C SER A 80 -0.51 -2.20 16.75
N GLY A 81 -0.49 -0.96 16.24
CA GLY A 81 0.72 -0.14 16.13
C GLY A 81 1.78 -0.68 15.16
N GLU A 82 1.46 -1.72 14.37
CA GLU A 82 2.40 -2.40 13.46
C GLU A 82 2.83 -1.54 12.26
N ILE A 83 2.14 -0.43 12.00
CA ILE A 83 2.43 0.47 10.90
C ILE A 83 2.69 1.87 11.43
N GLU A 84 3.82 2.42 11.02
CA GLU A 84 4.05 3.85 11.07
C GLU A 84 3.54 4.47 9.78
N TRP A 85 2.58 5.38 9.89
CA TRP A 85 1.90 5.98 8.74
C TRP A 85 1.92 7.50 8.86
N ASN A 86 2.32 8.17 7.80
CA ASN A 86 2.23 9.62 7.62
C ASN A 86 1.73 9.91 6.20
N TYR A 87 1.29 11.14 5.95
CA TYR A 87 1.22 11.62 4.57
C TYR A 87 2.64 11.81 4.01
N PRO A 88 2.84 11.67 2.69
CA PRO A 88 4.05 12.15 2.03
C PRO A 88 4.29 13.64 2.31
N ARG A 89 5.54 14.08 2.16
CA ARG A 89 5.85 15.52 2.20
C ARG A 89 5.09 16.24 1.09
N GLY A 90 4.74 17.51 1.33
CA GLY A 90 4.04 18.32 0.33
C GLY A 90 4.73 18.28 -1.04
N GLY A 91 3.95 17.99 -2.08
CA GLY A 91 4.42 17.83 -3.46
C GLY A 91 4.82 16.41 -3.86
N TYR A 92 4.98 15.49 -2.92
CA TYR A 92 5.26 14.07 -3.14
C TYR A 92 3.98 13.22 -3.01
N GLY A 93 4.09 11.93 -3.35
CA GLY A 93 2.99 10.98 -3.28
C GLY A 93 2.19 10.91 -4.57
N VAL A 94 0.89 10.61 -4.44
CA VAL A 94 -0.02 10.54 -5.59
C VAL A 94 -0.47 11.94 -6.01
N LEU A 95 -0.41 12.21 -7.30
CA LEU A 95 -0.76 13.50 -7.90
C LEU A 95 -2.00 13.32 -8.78
N PHE A 96 -3.19 13.37 -8.18
CA PHE A 96 -4.45 13.26 -8.91
C PHE A 96 -4.64 14.44 -9.87
N LYS A 97 -4.92 14.15 -11.14
CA LYS A 97 -5.12 15.17 -12.17
C LYS A 97 -6.55 15.72 -12.19
N PHE A 98 -7.54 14.86 -11.94
CA PHE A 98 -8.97 15.17 -12.08
C PHE A 98 -9.84 14.68 -10.92
N GLY A 99 -9.23 14.26 -9.81
CA GLY A 99 -9.92 13.54 -8.73
C GLY A 99 -10.04 12.07 -9.07
#